data_AF-A0A2U8WAZ2-F1
#
_entry.id   AF-A0A2U8WAZ2-F1
#
_cell.length_a   1.000
_cell.length_b   1.000
_cell.length_c   1.000
_cell.angle_alpha   90.00
_cell.angle_beta   90.00
_cell.angle_gamma   90.00
#
_symmetry.space_group_name_H-M   'P 1'
#
loop_
_entity.id
_entity.type
_entity.pdbx_description
1 polymer ?
#
loop_
_entity_poly.entity_id
_entity_poly.type
_entity_poly.pdbx_seq_one_letter_code
_entity_poly.pdbx_strand_id
1 'polypeptide(L)'
;MGRDPGGQSKSEGWDPELDLSKARSLSPSELKILKCLAEGVSNKVIALQHCLAEATVKIHVKNILRKLSAQNRTQAAIWARENGVRHA
;
A
#
# COMPACT_ATOMS: atom_id res chain seq x y z
N MET A 1 -32.68 22.37 19.42
CA MET A 1 -33.02 21.43 18.32
C MET A 1 -31.72 21.07 17.63
N GLY A 2 -31.23 19.85 17.92
CA GLY A 2 -29.94 19.35 17.47
C GLY A 2 -29.91 19.15 15.96
N ARG A 3 -28.74 19.40 15.36
CA ARG A 3 -28.43 18.90 14.03
C ARG A 3 -27.67 17.60 14.22
N ASP A 4 -28.33 16.49 13.96
CA ASP A 4 -27.74 15.16 13.92
C ASP A 4 -26.64 15.10 12.85
N PRO A 5 -25.40 14.69 13.18
CA PRO A 5 -24.36 14.38 12.21
C PRO A 5 -24.50 12.90 11.82
N GLY A 6 -25.40 12.59 10.89
CA GLY A 6 -25.70 11.22 10.47
C GLY A 6 -25.09 10.88 9.11
N GLY A 7 -23.91 10.26 9.10
CA GLY A 7 -23.32 9.73 7.87
C GLY A 7 -21.96 9.04 8.01
N GLN A 8 -21.60 8.56 9.20
CA GLN A 8 -20.44 7.69 9.36
C GLN A 8 -20.83 6.27 8.94
N SER A 9 -20.38 5.86 7.77
CA SER A 9 -20.36 4.46 7.36
C SER A 9 -19.13 4.21 6.52
N LYS A 10 -18.04 3.86 7.20
CA LYS A 10 -17.05 2.88 6.75
C LYS A 10 -16.24 2.39 7.96
N SER A 11 -16.84 1.47 8.69
CA SER A 11 -16.18 0.62 9.68
C SER A 11 -15.39 -0.47 8.97
N GLU A 12 -14.14 -0.19 8.62
CA GLU A 12 -13.04 -1.17 8.59
C GLU A 12 -11.79 -0.37 8.97
N GLY A 13 -11.24 -0.63 10.15
CA GLY A 13 -10.23 0.18 10.86
C GLY A 13 -8.86 0.21 10.20
N TRP A 14 -8.80 0.77 9.00
CA TRP A 14 -7.58 1.13 8.30
C TRP A 14 -7.61 2.64 8.08
N ASP A 15 -6.92 3.39 8.94
CA ASP A 15 -6.69 4.82 8.76
C ASP A 15 -5.46 5.02 7.86
N PRO A 16 -5.62 5.51 6.61
CA PRO A 16 -4.51 5.81 5.72
C PRO A 16 -3.83 7.15 6.05
N GLU A 17 -4.17 7.77 7.18
CA GLU A 17 -3.63 9.06 7.61
C GLU A 17 -2.10 9.05 7.47
N LEU A 18 -1.56 10.16 6.94
CA LEU A 18 -0.17 10.33 6.50
C LEU A 18 0.83 9.80 7.54
N ASP A 19 1.23 8.54 7.38
CA ASP A 19 2.15 7.87 8.30
C ASP A 19 3.46 7.58 7.57
N LEU A 20 4.25 8.65 7.40
CA LEU A 20 5.57 8.56 6.81
C LEU A 20 6.53 7.64 7.61
N SER A 21 6.20 7.31 8.87
CA SER A 21 6.99 6.36 9.66
C SER A 21 6.85 4.93 9.14
N LYS A 22 5.65 4.54 8.70
CA LYS A 22 5.41 3.27 7.98
C LYS A 22 6.19 3.22 6.66
N ALA A 23 6.26 4.35 5.93
CA ALA A 23 7.09 4.46 4.72
C ALA A 23 8.56 4.13 4.99
N ARG A 24 9.10 4.69 6.08
CA ARG A 24 10.50 4.49 6.50
C ARG A 24 10.78 3.08 6.98
N SER A 25 9.78 2.33 7.42
CA SER A 25 9.91 0.92 7.83
C SER A 25 10.03 -0.05 6.64
N LEU A 26 9.68 0.40 5.44
CA LEU A 26 9.82 -0.40 4.21
C LEU A 26 11.27 -0.40 3.75
N SER A 27 11.76 -1.56 3.35
CA SER A 27 13.05 -1.67 2.68
C SER A 27 12.99 -1.03 1.30
N PRO A 28 14.14 -0.67 0.70
CA PRO A 28 14.18 -0.09 -0.64
C PRO A 28 13.51 -0.97 -1.70
N SER A 29 13.61 -2.29 -1.59
CA SER A 29 12.96 -3.25 -2.48
C SER A 29 11.44 -3.28 -2.30
N GLU A 30 10.96 -3.23 -1.05
CA GLU A 30 9.52 -3.15 -0.74
C GLU A 30 8.92 -1.83 -1.23
N LEU A 31 9.65 -0.72 -1.10
CA LEU A 31 9.20 0.59 -1.54
C LEU A 31 9.10 0.66 -3.08
N LYS A 32 10.03 0.03 -3.81
CA LYS A 32 9.91 -0.15 -5.28
C LYS A 32 8.66 -0.95 -5.66
N ILE A 33 8.44 -2.09 -5.00
CA ILE A 33 7.26 -2.92 -5.27
C ILE A 33 5.97 -2.17 -4.94
N LEU A 34 5.94 -1.44 -3.83
CA LEU A 34 4.80 -0.62 -3.41
C LEU A 34 4.44 0.46 -4.46
N LYS A 35 5.43 1.09 -5.10
CA LYS A 35 5.21 2.02 -6.22
C LYS A 35 4.51 1.33 -7.39
N CYS A 36 5.00 0.16 -7.81
CA CYS A 36 4.37 -0.60 -8.87
C CYS A 36 2.94 -1.04 -8.51
N LEU A 37 2.68 -1.37 -7.22
CA LEU A 37 1.33 -1.65 -6.74
C LEU A 37 0.41 -0.43 -6.86
N ALA A 38 0.92 0.77 -6.56
CA ALA A 38 0.20 2.03 -6.67
C ALA A 38 -0.20 2.37 -8.12
N GLU A 39 0.60 1.91 -9.08
CA GLU A 39 0.36 2.00 -10.52
C GLU A 39 -0.58 0.90 -11.06
N GLY A 40 -0.99 -0.05 -10.21
CA GLY A 40 -1.86 -1.16 -10.61
C GLY A 40 -1.13 -2.29 -11.33
N VAL A 41 0.20 -2.30 -11.32
CA VAL A 41 1.01 -3.32 -11.98
C VAL A 41 0.77 -4.69 -11.32
N SER A 42 0.74 -5.76 -12.11
CA SER A 42 0.56 -7.13 -11.61
C SER A 42 1.88 -7.71 -11.06
N ASN A 43 1.80 -8.66 -10.13
CA ASN A 43 2.98 -9.30 -9.54
C ASN A 43 3.89 -9.94 -10.60
N LYS A 44 3.30 -10.47 -11.68
CA LYS A 44 4.04 -11.05 -12.81
C LYS A 44 4.88 -9.99 -13.54
N VAL A 45 4.31 -8.81 -13.76
CA VAL A 45 5.04 -7.71 -14.43
C VAL A 45 6.10 -7.11 -13.51
N ILE A 46 5.81 -6.95 -12.22
CA ILE A 46 6.80 -6.50 -11.21
C ILE A 46 7.98 -7.48 -11.16
N ALA A 47 7.70 -8.78 -11.18
CA ALA A 47 8.71 -9.83 -11.19
C ALA A 47 9.64 -9.71 -12.42
N LEU A 48 9.06 -9.48 -13.60
CA LEU A 48 9.82 -9.26 -14.83
C LEU A 48 10.66 -7.98 -14.79
N GLN A 49 10.09 -6.86 -14.31
CA GLN A 49 10.78 -5.57 -14.25
C GLN A 49 11.96 -5.55 -13.27
N HIS A 50 11.90 -6.35 -12.21
CA HIS A 50 12.94 -6.41 -11.18
C HIS A 50 13.80 -7.68 -11.22
N CYS A 51 13.65 -8.53 -12.25
CA CYS A 51 14.34 -9.82 -12.36
C CYS A 51 14.15 -10.71 -11.11
N LEU A 52 12.94 -10.72 -10.55
CA LEU A 52 12.56 -11.52 -9.38
C LEU A 52 11.63 -12.67 -9.78
N ALA A 53 11.54 -13.69 -8.93
CA ALA A 53 10.47 -14.68 -9.04
C ALA A 53 9.13 -14.08 -8.57
N GLU A 54 8.02 -14.46 -9.20
CA GLU A 54 6.68 -14.00 -8.79
C GLU A 54 6.37 -14.36 -7.32
N ALA A 55 6.86 -15.52 -6.85
CA ALA A 55 6.76 -15.91 -5.45
C ALA A 55 7.48 -14.93 -4.52
N THR A 56 8.66 -14.44 -4.90
CA THR A 56 9.41 -13.43 -4.15
C THR A 56 8.65 -12.11 -4.09
N VAL A 57 8.05 -11.67 -5.21
CA VAL A 57 7.18 -10.48 -5.22
C VAL A 57 6.01 -10.66 -4.26
N LYS A 58 5.34 -11.83 -4.26
CA LYS A 58 4.24 -12.11 -3.31
C LYS A 58 4.69 -12.01 -1.85
N ILE A 59 5.89 -12.48 -1.52
CA ILE A 59 6.45 -12.34 -0.17
C ILE A 59 6.64 -10.86 0.19
N HIS A 60 7.22 -10.07 -0.70
CA HIS A 60 7.38 -8.63 -0.49
C HIS A 60 6.02 -7.92 -0.33
N VAL A 61 5.02 -8.24 -1.16
CA VAL A 61 3.66 -7.70 -1.01
C VAL A 61 3.10 -8.03 0.37
N LYS A 62 3.24 -9.27 0.83
CA LYS A 62 2.78 -9.69 2.17
C LYS A 62 3.46 -8.90 3.29
N ASN A 63 4.76 -8.66 3.18
CA ASN A 63 5.51 -7.86 4.15
C ASN A 63 5.09 -6.40 4.14
N ILE A 64 4.89 -5.82 2.96
CA ILE A 64 4.37 -4.45 2.79
C ILE A 64 3.01 -4.32 3.46
N LEU A 65 2.08 -5.24 3.19
CA LEU A 65 0.75 -5.26 3.82
C LEU A 65 0.86 -5.28 5.35
N ARG A 66 1.72 -6.15 5.90
CA ARG A 66 1.97 -6.23 7.34
C ARG A 66 2.54 -4.93 7.92
N LYS A 67 3.51 -4.31 7.24
CA LYS A 67 4.17 -3.08 7.70
C LYS A 67 3.28 -1.84 7.59
N LEU A 68 2.40 -1.79 6.58
CA LEU A 68 1.44 -0.71 6.38
C LEU A 68 0.15 -0.91 7.20
N SER A 69 0.00 -2.06 7.88
CA SER A 69 -1.27 -2.53 8.45
C SER A 69 -2.42 -2.53 7.43
N ALA A 70 -2.09 -2.79 6.16
CA ALA A 70 -3.06 -2.95 5.09
C ALA A 70 -3.48 -4.42 4.98
N GLN A 71 -4.77 -4.66 4.78
CA GLN A 71 -5.36 -5.98 4.61
C GLN A 71 -5.28 -6.48 3.17
N ASN A 72 -5.27 -5.56 2.19
CA ASN A 72 -5.24 -5.92 0.78
C ASN A 72 -4.37 -4.99 -0.08
N ARG A 73 -4.03 -5.46 -1.28
CA ARG A 73 -3.19 -4.71 -2.22
C ARG A 73 -3.77 -3.35 -2.60
N THR A 74 -5.10 -3.21 -2.58
CA THR A 74 -5.79 -1.97 -2.93
C THR A 74 -5.57 -0.93 -1.85
N GLN A 75 -5.67 -1.31 -0.56
CA GLN A 75 -5.34 -0.45 0.56
C GLN A 75 -3.87 -0.02 0.51
N ALA A 76 -2.93 -0.94 0.24
CA ALA A 76 -1.52 -0.55 0.06
C ALA A 76 -1.31 0.41 -1.13
N ALA A 77 -2.00 0.20 -2.25
CA ALA A 77 -1.94 1.08 -3.41
C ALA A 77 -2.51 2.47 -3.10
N ILE A 78 -3.63 2.55 -2.39
CA ILE A 78 -4.21 3.83 -1.91
C ILE A 78 -3.22 4.52 -0.98
N TRP A 79 -2.68 3.81 0.01
CA TRP A 79 -1.69 4.34 0.93
C TRP A 79 -0.50 4.99 0.21
N ALA A 80 0.05 4.29 -0.78
CA ALA A 80 1.18 4.78 -1.57
C ALA A 80 0.83 6.06 -2.35
N ARG A 81 -0.40 6.16 -2.87
CA ARG A 81 -0.89 7.36 -3.57
C ARG A 81 -1.05 8.55 -2.62
N GLU A 82 -1.65 8.34 -1.46
CA GLU A 82 -1.87 9.39 -0.45
C GLU A 82 -0.56 9.89 0.17
N ASN A 83 0.43 9.01 0.34
CA ASN A 83 1.72 9.34 0.96
C ASN A 83 2.79 9.83 -0.05
N GLY A 84 2.40 10.16 -1.28
CA GLY A 84 3.32 10.68 -2.28
C GLY A 84 4.41 9.68 -2.70
N VAL A 85 4.18 8.38 -2.49
CA VAL A 85 5.04 7.30 -2.99
C VAL A 85 4.70 7.06 -4.46
N ARG A 86 4.79 8.13 -5.25
CA ARG A 86 4.69 8.13 -6.70
C ARG A 86 6.06 8.52 -7.25
N HIS A 87 6.39 8.01 -8.43
CA HIS A 87 7.63 8.36 -9.10
C HIS A 87 7.76 9.89 -9.23
N ALA A 88 8.97 10.40 -8.98
CA ALA A 88 9.47 11.56 -9.72
C ALA A 88 9.94 11.06 -11.09
#